data_AF-A0A7Y3GHB8-F1
#
_entry.id   AF-A0A7Y3GHB8-F1
#
_cell.length_a   1.000
_cell.length_b   1.000
_cell.length_c   1.000
_cell.angle_alpha   90.00
_cell.angle_beta   90.00
_cell.angle_gamma   90.00
#
_symmetry.space_group_name_H-M   'P 1'
#
loop_
_entity.id
_entity.type
_entity.pdbx_description
1 polymer ?
#
loop_
_entity_poly.entity_id
_entity_poly.type
_entity_poly.pdbx_seq_one_letter_code
_entity_poly.pdbx_strand_id
1 'polypeptide(L)'
;MVDQGRPAEEEHYESVPWSALTTAARQPPWLVYVIAGAVVALVVGMVAARSRPAAAPAATVTTLLTVLETTVPMSEADLQADGGDVSRAAAMRAEWFVTDYFTVDGLAGRVSDLSSALGREAPAPPGIISYVEWARAWDVERVAGDEYRVNVAIRLLTDAGEGFARGSVQAVAVRVQVSPDGGTTVLDIPEPLELPDPPPVISPDPEPIPYAVAVAAIERASAFGEPGEIIEGHRRNDTWLITIPITDPTGTPWPLLVTVDRD
;
A
#
# COMPACT_ATOMS: atom_id res chain seq x y z
N MET A 1 42.92 -9.96 -48.71
CA MET A 1 41.67 -9.26 -48.39
C MET A 1 41.40 -9.55 -46.93
N VAL A 2 41.71 -8.58 -46.07
CA VAL A 2 41.79 -8.73 -44.61
C VAL A 2 40.42 -8.34 -44.04
N ASP A 3 39.79 -9.26 -43.31
CA ASP A 3 38.59 -8.98 -42.52
C ASP A 3 39.04 -8.39 -41.17
N GLN A 4 38.64 -7.14 -40.92
CA GLN A 4 38.97 -6.41 -39.70
C GLN A 4 38.01 -6.84 -38.60
N GLY A 5 38.48 -7.72 -37.71
CA GLY A 5 37.80 -8.03 -36.47
C GLY A 5 37.57 -6.76 -35.65
N ARG A 6 36.31 -6.53 -35.27
CA ARG A 6 35.95 -5.47 -34.32
C ARG A 6 36.75 -5.65 -33.03
N PRO A 7 37.32 -4.58 -32.43
CA PRO A 7 37.87 -4.70 -31.09
C PRO A 7 36.74 -5.03 -30.12
N ALA A 8 36.92 -6.09 -29.34
CA ALA A 8 36.06 -6.34 -28.19
C ALA A 8 36.21 -5.15 -27.24
N GLU A 9 35.09 -4.49 -26.91
CA GLU A 9 35.08 -3.47 -25.88
C GLU A 9 35.44 -4.15 -24.56
N GLU A 10 36.62 -3.81 -24.05
CA GLU A 10 37.17 -4.34 -22.81
C GLU A 10 36.38 -3.70 -21.66
N GLU A 11 35.35 -4.39 -21.17
CA GLU A 11 34.54 -3.94 -20.04
C GLU A 11 35.41 -3.84 -18.77
N HIS A 12 35.88 -2.63 -18.48
CA HIS A 12 36.55 -2.30 -17.22
C HIS A 12 35.50 -2.18 -16.12
N TYR A 13 35.28 -3.26 -15.37
CA TYR A 13 34.52 -3.22 -14.13
C TYR A 13 35.36 -2.53 -13.05
N GLU A 14 35.02 -1.27 -12.74
CA GLU A 14 35.57 -0.59 -11.57
C GLU A 14 35.12 -1.34 -10.30
N SER A 15 36.03 -2.17 -9.77
CA SER A 15 35.82 -2.81 -8.48
C SER A 15 35.87 -1.76 -7.38
N VAL A 16 34.70 -1.37 -6.86
CA VAL A 16 34.63 -0.59 -5.64
C VAL A 16 35.15 -1.48 -4.50
N PRO A 17 36.30 -1.18 -3.88
CA PRO A 17 36.82 -2.02 -2.83
C PRO A 17 35.88 -1.93 -1.64
N TRP A 18 35.39 -3.09 -1.17
CA TRP A 18 34.50 -3.19 0.00
C TRP A 18 35.06 -2.49 1.26
N SER A 19 36.37 -2.26 1.33
CA SER A 19 37.02 -1.46 2.38
C SER A 19 36.59 0.03 2.40
N ALA A 20 36.07 0.57 1.30
CA ALA A 20 35.54 1.94 1.25
C ALA A 20 34.18 2.08 1.95
N LEU A 21 33.43 0.99 2.12
CA LEU A 21 32.09 1.01 2.73
C LEU A 21 32.11 1.00 4.28
N THR A 22 33.26 0.80 4.92
CA THR A 22 33.35 0.66 6.39
C THR A 22 33.95 1.86 7.11
N THR A 23 34.39 2.90 6.40
CA THR A 23 34.87 4.13 7.04
C THR A 23 33.76 5.16 7.21
N ALA A 24 32.74 4.79 7.99
CA ALA A 24 31.94 5.81 8.65
C ALA A 24 32.88 6.55 9.63
N ALA A 25 33.25 7.78 9.29
CA ALA A 25 34.00 8.66 10.17
C ALA A 25 33.29 8.69 11.52
N ARG A 26 33.97 8.24 12.59
CA ARG A 26 33.46 8.28 13.97
C ARG A 26 33.11 9.73 14.29
N GLN A 27 31.83 10.07 14.18
CA GLN A 27 31.35 11.37 14.59
C GLN A 27 31.54 11.50 16.11
N PRO A 28 32.04 12.65 16.60
CA PRO A 28 32.31 12.81 18.01
C PRO A 28 30.98 12.80 18.79
N PRO A 29 30.91 12.09 19.93
CA PRO A 29 29.64 11.79 20.62
C PRO A 29 28.87 13.02 21.09
N TRP A 30 29.51 14.18 21.20
CA TRP A 30 28.85 15.44 21.54
C TRP A 30 27.91 15.96 20.43
N LEU A 31 28.18 15.62 19.16
CA LEU A 31 27.38 16.07 18.03
C LEU A 31 25.98 15.44 18.05
N VAL A 32 25.87 14.19 18.50
CA VAL A 32 24.61 13.47 18.66
C VAL A 32 23.70 14.16 19.68
N TYR A 33 24.26 14.63 20.80
CA TYR A 33 23.49 15.34 21.83
C TYR A 33 23.01 16.71 21.36
N VAL A 34 23.79 17.42 20.53
CA VAL A 34 23.38 18.71 19.96
C VAL A 34 22.22 18.53 18.97
N ILE A 35 22.30 17.53 18.10
CA ILE A 35 21.23 17.22 17.15
C ILE A 35 19.97 16.78 17.89
N ALA A 36 20.10 15.89 18.88
CA ALA A 36 18.96 15.46 19.69
C ALA A 36 18.29 16.64 20.43
N GLY A 37 19.08 17.55 21.00
CA GLY A 37 18.57 18.77 21.65
C GLY A 37 17.83 19.70 20.68
N ALA A 38 18.35 19.88 19.45
CA ALA A 38 17.70 20.69 18.43
C ALA A 38 16.36 20.10 17.97
N VAL A 39 16.27 18.77 17.83
CA VAL A 39 15.02 18.08 17.48
C VAL A 39 13.98 18.24 18.58
N VAL A 40 14.36 18.07 19.86
CA VAL A 40 13.44 18.27 20.99
C VAL A 40 12.93 19.71 21.04
N ALA A 41 13.79 20.71 20.85
CA ALA A 41 13.39 22.11 20.84
C ALA A 41 12.40 22.44 19.70
N LEU A 42 12.60 21.83 18.53
CA LEU A 42 11.71 22.01 17.37
C LEU A 42 10.32 21.39 17.62
N VAL A 43 10.27 20.19 18.20
CA VAL A 43 9.00 19.53 18.56
C VAL A 43 8.22 20.35 19.59
N VAL A 44 8.90 20.85 20.64
CA VAL A 44 8.27 21.70 21.67
C VAL A 44 7.74 23.01 21.07
N GLY A 45 8.49 23.64 20.16
CA GLY A 45 8.05 24.85 19.46
C GLY A 45 6.81 24.62 18.59
N MET A 46 6.74 23.48 17.90
CA MET A 46 5.59 23.13 17.05
C MET A 46 4.32 22.86 17.86
N VAL A 47 4.44 22.20 19.02
CA VAL A 47 3.32 21.98 19.95
C VAL A 47 2.80 23.29 20.53
N ALA A 48 3.71 24.21 20.90
CA ALA A 48 3.33 25.53 21.43
C ALA A 48 2.70 26.45 20.38
N ALA A 49 3.06 26.31 19.10
CA ALA A 49 2.43 27.05 18.01
C ALA A 49 1.00 26.59 17.73
N ARG A 50 0.70 25.30 17.93
CA ARG A 50 -0.62 24.71 17.72
C ARG A 50 -1.64 25.01 18.82
N SER A 51 -1.18 25.40 20.02
CA SER A 51 -2.05 25.62 21.18
C SER A 51 -2.66 27.03 21.28
N ARG A 52 -2.47 27.90 20.28
CA ARG A 52 -3.12 29.22 20.24
C ARG A 52 -4.49 29.14 19.59
N PRO A 53 -5.60 29.42 20.30
CA PRO A 53 -6.92 29.47 19.69
C PRO A 53 -7.05 30.71 18.80
N ALA A 54 -7.32 30.49 17.51
CA ALA A 54 -7.78 31.54 16.61
C ALA A 54 -9.29 31.73 16.79
N ALA A 55 -9.73 32.95 17.10
CA ALA A 55 -11.15 33.27 17.19
C ALA A 55 -11.77 33.29 15.79
N ALA A 56 -12.71 32.36 15.52
CA ALA A 56 -13.49 32.33 14.29
C ALA A 56 -14.74 33.24 14.42
N PRO A 57 -15.14 33.97 13.37
CA PRO A 57 -16.41 34.71 13.38
C PRO A 57 -17.59 33.74 13.23
N ALA A 58 -18.65 33.98 14.01
CA ALA A 58 -19.88 33.21 13.95
C ALA A 58 -20.65 33.52 12.65
N ALA A 59 -20.81 32.53 11.78
CA ALA A 59 -21.74 32.57 10.65
C ALA A 59 -23.07 31.94 11.07
N THR A 60 -24.16 32.68 10.94
CA THR A 60 -25.52 32.21 11.16
C THR A 60 -25.96 31.34 9.97
N VAL A 61 -26.24 30.06 10.22
CA VAL A 61 -26.78 29.15 9.20
C VAL A 61 -28.31 29.14 9.28
N THR A 62 -28.97 29.58 8.21
CA THR A 62 -30.42 29.37 8.01
C THR A 62 -30.62 28.04 7.29
N THR A 63 -31.24 27.08 7.96
CA THR A 63 -31.55 25.77 7.40
C THR A 63 -32.87 25.82 6.63
N LEU A 64 -32.82 25.59 5.32
CA LEU A 64 -33.99 25.22 4.52
C LEU A 64 -33.88 23.74 4.16
N LEU A 65 -34.71 22.92 4.80
CA LEU A 65 -34.89 21.51 4.47
C LEU A 65 -35.57 21.39 3.12
N THR A 66 -34.88 20.78 2.15
CA THR A 66 -35.52 20.14 0.99
C THR A 66 -34.85 18.79 0.81
N VAL A 67 -35.58 17.71 1.12
CA VAL A 67 -35.15 16.35 0.86
C VAL A 67 -35.42 16.06 -0.61
N LEU A 68 -34.36 15.96 -1.39
CA LEU A 68 -34.33 15.30 -2.69
C LEU A 68 -33.17 14.33 -2.64
N GLU A 69 -33.48 13.04 -2.62
CA GLU A 69 -32.50 11.96 -2.82
C GLU A 69 -31.91 12.12 -4.23
N THR A 70 -30.79 12.80 -4.30
CA THR A 70 -29.91 12.85 -5.45
C THR A 70 -28.60 12.26 -4.96
N THR A 71 -28.05 11.28 -5.65
CA THR A 71 -26.67 10.81 -5.45
C THR A 71 -25.74 12.00 -5.70
N VAL A 72 -25.45 12.75 -4.64
CA VAL A 72 -24.53 13.88 -4.67
C VAL A 72 -23.13 13.28 -4.85
N PRO A 73 -22.33 13.72 -5.85
CA PRO A 73 -20.92 13.39 -5.87
C PRO A 73 -20.30 13.97 -4.58
N MET A 74 -19.89 13.10 -3.66
CA MET A 74 -19.25 13.49 -2.40
C MET A 74 -18.13 14.47 -2.71
N SER A 75 -18.15 15.64 -2.05
CA SER A 75 -17.06 16.60 -2.19
C SER A 75 -15.85 16.11 -1.40
N GLU A 76 -14.65 16.56 -1.79
CA GLU A 76 -13.42 16.31 -1.03
C GLU A 76 -13.53 16.73 0.45
N ALA A 77 -14.35 17.75 0.74
CA ALA A 77 -14.63 18.20 2.09
C ALA A 77 -15.49 17.19 2.89
N ASP A 78 -16.39 16.44 2.23
CA ASP A 78 -17.19 15.41 2.86
C ASP A 78 -16.35 14.15 3.16
N LEU A 79 -15.39 13.83 2.29
CA LEU A 79 -14.38 12.78 2.54
C LEU A 79 -13.44 13.12 3.72
N GLN A 80 -13.20 14.41 3.97
CA GLN A 80 -12.40 14.88 5.11
C GLN A 80 -13.21 15.00 6.41
N ALA A 81 -14.52 15.24 6.31
CA ALA A 81 -15.41 15.34 7.47
C ALA A 81 -15.74 13.99 8.11
N ASP A 82 -15.64 12.89 7.35
CA ASP A 82 -15.96 11.54 7.80
C ASP A 82 -14.75 10.87 8.50
N GLY A 83 -14.33 11.40 9.67
CA GLY A 83 -13.39 10.72 10.58
C GLY A 83 -12.03 10.27 10.00
N GLY A 84 -11.61 10.83 8.86
CA GLY A 84 -10.58 10.29 7.97
C GLY A 84 -9.16 10.16 8.55
N ASP A 85 -8.89 10.73 9.71
CA ASP A 85 -7.61 10.58 10.42
C ASP A 85 -7.64 9.40 11.41
N VAL A 86 -8.77 9.23 12.11
CA VAL A 86 -8.92 8.26 13.20
C VAL A 86 -9.20 6.85 12.68
N SER A 87 -10.10 6.73 11.68
CA SER A 87 -10.37 5.46 10.99
C SER A 87 -9.15 4.97 10.23
N ARG A 88 -8.34 5.88 9.68
CA ARG A 88 -7.06 5.57 9.03
C ARG A 88 -6.02 5.10 10.04
N ALA A 89 -5.93 5.74 11.21
CA ALA A 89 -5.06 5.27 12.28
C ALA A 89 -5.45 3.86 12.76
N ALA A 90 -6.75 3.57 12.89
CA ALA A 90 -7.24 2.22 13.19
C ALA A 90 -6.82 1.20 12.11
N ALA A 91 -7.00 1.54 10.83
CA ALA A 91 -6.61 0.68 9.71
C ALA A 91 -5.11 0.38 9.71
N MET A 92 -4.27 1.42 9.80
CA MET A 92 -2.81 1.26 9.84
C MET A 92 -2.37 0.43 11.05
N ARG A 93 -2.97 0.65 12.22
CA ARG A 93 -2.66 -0.13 13.42
C ARG A 93 -3.02 -1.60 13.24
N ALA A 94 -4.19 -1.90 12.66
CA ALA A 94 -4.62 -3.26 12.39
C ALA A 94 -3.70 -3.96 11.38
N GLU A 95 -3.33 -3.31 10.27
CA GLU A 95 -2.41 -3.86 9.27
C GLU A 95 -1.04 -4.22 9.87
N TRP A 96 -0.48 -3.32 10.69
CA TRP A 96 0.77 -3.59 11.41
C TRP A 96 0.63 -4.75 12.40
N PHE A 97 -0.40 -4.73 13.24
CA PHE A 97 -0.61 -5.78 14.22
C PHE A 97 -0.77 -7.15 13.57
N VAL A 98 -1.53 -7.23 12.47
CA VAL A 98 -1.72 -8.46 11.70
C VAL A 98 -0.40 -8.93 11.08
N THR A 99 0.40 -8.01 10.54
CA THR A 99 1.74 -8.33 10.02
C THR A 99 2.60 -8.98 11.11
N ASP A 100 2.64 -8.39 12.30
CA ASP A 100 3.42 -8.92 13.42
C ASP A 100 2.84 -10.23 13.99
N TYR A 101 1.51 -10.32 14.13
CA TYR A 101 0.83 -11.48 14.70
C TYR A 101 1.02 -12.74 13.84
N PHE A 102 0.94 -12.60 12.52
CA PHE A 102 1.04 -13.73 11.59
C PHE A 102 2.45 -14.01 11.07
N THR A 103 3.43 -13.17 11.38
CA THR A 103 4.82 -13.52 11.09
C THR A 103 5.34 -14.43 12.20
N VAL A 104 5.85 -15.60 11.85
CA VAL A 104 6.53 -16.54 12.76
C VAL A 104 7.90 -16.87 12.17
N ASP A 105 8.97 -16.37 12.76
CA ASP A 105 10.34 -16.51 12.22
C ASP A 105 11.29 -17.27 13.16
N GLY A 106 10.76 -17.81 14.26
CA GLY A 106 11.55 -18.52 15.27
C GLY A 106 12.39 -17.62 16.18
N LEU A 107 12.28 -16.29 16.09
CA LEU A 107 13.01 -15.36 16.96
C LEU A 107 12.29 -15.18 18.31
N ALA A 108 13.06 -15.21 19.40
CA ALA A 108 12.54 -15.17 20.77
C ALA A 108 11.93 -13.82 21.21
N GLY A 109 12.08 -12.74 20.42
CA GLY A 109 11.61 -11.39 20.77
C GLY A 109 10.17 -11.06 20.35
N ARG A 110 9.58 -11.82 19.41
CA ARG A 110 8.29 -11.45 18.83
C ARG A 110 7.12 -11.55 19.82
N VAL A 111 7.16 -12.51 20.73
CA VAL A 111 6.09 -12.70 21.73
C VAL A 111 6.01 -11.49 22.69
N SER A 112 7.15 -10.89 23.04
CA SER A 112 7.14 -9.67 23.88
C SER A 112 6.58 -8.46 23.15
N ASP A 113 6.93 -8.28 21.88
CA ASP A 113 6.42 -7.17 21.06
C ASP A 113 4.91 -7.29 20.87
N LEU A 114 4.43 -8.51 20.59
CA LEU A 114 3.01 -8.79 20.44
C LEU A 114 2.23 -8.61 21.75
N SER A 115 2.82 -9.03 22.87
CA SER A 115 2.20 -8.84 24.19
C SER A 115 2.10 -7.37 24.57
N SER A 116 3.12 -6.57 24.21
CA SER A 116 3.10 -5.10 24.36
C SER A 116 1.98 -4.48 23.53
N ALA A 117 1.81 -4.90 22.27
CA ALA A 117 0.77 -4.40 21.39
C ALA A 117 -0.67 -4.73 21.87
N LEU A 118 -0.86 -5.90 22.49
CA LEU A 118 -2.13 -6.36 23.06
C LEU A 118 -2.42 -5.82 24.47
N GLY A 119 -1.41 -5.30 25.18
CA GLY A 119 -1.52 -4.97 26.60
C GLY A 119 -1.75 -6.19 27.52
N ARG A 120 -1.53 -7.40 27.01
CA ARG A 120 -1.65 -8.69 27.71
C ARG A 120 -0.74 -9.72 27.07
N GLU A 121 -0.54 -10.86 27.73
CA GLU A 121 0.25 -11.96 27.18
C GLU A 121 -0.36 -12.47 25.86
N ALA A 122 0.46 -12.48 24.81
CA ALA A 122 0.08 -13.00 23.50
C ALA A 122 0.11 -14.54 23.48
N PRO A 123 -0.76 -15.20 22.70
CA PRO A 123 -0.69 -16.65 22.52
C PRO A 123 0.65 -17.05 21.89
N ALA A 124 1.14 -18.24 22.23
CA ALA A 124 2.32 -18.80 21.58
C ALA A 124 2.05 -18.98 20.08
N PRO A 125 2.98 -18.57 19.20
CA PRO A 125 2.80 -18.71 17.77
C PRO A 125 2.75 -20.19 17.38
N PRO A 126 2.03 -20.54 16.29
CA PRO A 126 2.10 -21.88 15.73
C PRO A 126 3.55 -22.20 15.34
N GLY A 127 4.01 -23.44 15.55
CA GLY A 127 5.40 -23.84 15.32
C GLY A 127 5.85 -23.87 13.85
N ILE A 128 5.08 -23.30 12.93
CA ILE A 128 5.37 -23.26 11.50
C ILE A 128 5.89 -21.86 11.15
N ILE A 129 7.06 -21.79 10.52
CA ILE A 129 7.63 -20.53 10.06
C ILE A 129 6.72 -19.95 8.96
N SER A 130 6.35 -18.68 9.13
CA SER A 130 5.50 -17.95 8.20
C SER A 130 5.84 -16.47 8.16
N TYR A 131 5.63 -15.84 7.01
CA TYR A 131 5.77 -14.41 6.80
C TYR A 131 4.54 -13.85 6.12
N VAL A 132 4.19 -12.60 6.40
CA VAL A 132 3.12 -11.89 5.69
C VAL A 132 3.69 -11.34 4.38
N GLU A 133 3.17 -11.82 3.23
CA GLU A 133 3.52 -11.26 1.90
C GLU A 133 2.93 -9.85 1.77
N TRP A 134 1.68 -9.71 2.18
CA TRP A 134 0.98 -8.44 2.27
C TRP A 134 -0.21 -8.55 3.25
N ALA A 135 -0.55 -7.42 3.87
CA ALA A 135 -1.76 -7.23 4.67
C ALA A 135 -2.44 -5.92 4.23
N ARG A 136 -3.77 -5.91 4.10
CA ARG A 136 -4.52 -4.73 3.65
C ARG A 136 -5.88 -4.66 4.34
N ALA A 137 -6.15 -3.55 5.02
CA ALA A 137 -7.49 -3.24 5.51
C ALA A 137 -8.40 -2.93 4.31
N TRP A 138 -9.60 -3.53 4.28
CA TRP A 138 -10.60 -3.26 3.23
C TRP A 138 -11.89 -2.65 3.79
N ASP A 139 -12.10 -2.73 5.11
CA ASP A 139 -13.27 -2.20 5.78
C ASP A 139 -12.93 -1.77 7.21
N VAL A 140 -13.53 -0.66 7.66
CA VAL A 140 -13.31 -0.05 8.97
C VAL A 140 -14.65 0.44 9.50
N GLU A 141 -15.18 -0.26 10.50
CA GLU A 141 -16.45 0.06 11.13
C GLU A 141 -16.22 0.58 12.55
N ARG A 142 -16.84 1.71 12.92
CA ARG A 142 -16.86 2.15 14.31
C ARG A 142 -17.92 1.34 15.08
N VAL A 143 -17.48 0.59 16.08
CA VAL A 143 -18.37 -0.29 16.88
C VAL A 143 -19.06 0.50 17.99
N ALA A 144 -18.27 1.22 18.81
CA ALA A 144 -18.78 2.05 19.90
C ALA A 144 -17.73 3.05 20.35
N GLY A 145 -18.12 4.30 20.59
CA GLY A 145 -17.19 5.34 21.05
C GLY A 145 -15.94 5.43 20.17
N ASP A 146 -14.79 5.14 20.76
CA ASP A 146 -13.47 5.18 20.13
C ASP A 146 -12.95 3.80 19.66
N GLU A 147 -13.81 2.78 19.64
CA GLU A 147 -13.52 1.42 19.19
C GLU A 147 -13.94 1.21 17.73
N TYR A 148 -13.04 0.56 16.99
CA TYR A 148 -13.18 0.21 15.58
C TYR A 148 -12.98 -1.27 15.38
N ARG A 149 -13.81 -1.87 14.53
CA ARG A 149 -13.56 -3.19 13.93
C ARG A 149 -12.97 -2.94 12.54
N VAL A 150 -11.78 -3.48 12.31
CA VAL A 150 -11.06 -3.37 11.04
C VAL A 150 -10.95 -4.75 10.42
N ASN A 151 -11.42 -4.90 9.19
CA ASN A 151 -11.29 -6.14 8.45
C ASN A 151 -10.04 -6.08 7.56
N VAL A 152 -9.13 -7.04 7.72
CA VAL A 152 -7.79 -7.06 7.11
C VAL A 152 -7.58 -8.35 6.31
N ALA A 153 -7.26 -8.18 5.03
CA ALA A 153 -6.99 -9.28 4.11
C ALA A 153 -5.50 -9.54 4.14
N ILE A 154 -5.14 -10.82 4.17
CA ILE A 154 -3.76 -11.25 4.32
C ILE A 154 -3.41 -12.35 3.36
N ARG A 155 -2.16 -12.37 2.93
CA ARG A 155 -1.54 -13.53 2.29
C ARG A 155 -0.26 -13.89 3.02
N LEU A 156 -0.13 -15.17 3.32
CA LEU A 156 1.04 -15.72 4.00
C LEU A 156 1.97 -16.44 3.03
N LEU A 157 3.26 -16.36 3.32
CA LEU A 157 4.31 -17.23 2.83
C LEU A 157 4.65 -18.21 3.95
N THR A 158 4.43 -19.50 3.73
CA THR A 158 4.67 -20.53 4.74
C THR A 158 5.83 -21.41 4.32
N ASP A 159 6.68 -21.81 5.28
CA ASP A 159 7.75 -22.76 5.03
C ASP A 159 7.18 -24.11 4.55
N ALA A 160 7.66 -24.55 3.39
CA ALA A 160 7.29 -25.81 2.73
C ALA A 160 8.47 -26.80 2.67
N GLY A 161 9.56 -26.53 3.41
CA GLY A 161 10.75 -27.38 3.49
C GLY A 161 11.79 -27.12 2.39
N GLU A 162 11.36 -26.90 1.15
CA GLU A 162 12.25 -26.54 0.01
C GLU A 162 12.30 -25.02 -0.26
N GLY A 163 11.56 -24.24 0.52
CA GLY A 163 11.38 -22.80 0.35
C GLY A 163 10.04 -22.34 0.91
N PHE A 164 9.57 -21.18 0.45
CA PHE A 164 8.29 -20.61 0.89
C PHE A 164 7.19 -20.83 -0.15
N ALA A 165 6.05 -21.34 0.30
CA ALA A 165 4.85 -21.46 -0.52
C ALA A 165 3.87 -20.31 -0.23
N ARG A 166 3.31 -19.70 -1.28
CA ARG A 166 2.21 -18.74 -1.15
C ARG A 166 0.92 -19.45 -0.75
N GLY A 167 0.32 -19.00 0.35
CA GLY A 167 -1.01 -19.40 0.77
C GLY A 167 -2.12 -18.72 -0.04
N SER A 168 -3.36 -19.20 0.13
CA SER A 168 -4.55 -18.46 -0.30
C SER A 168 -4.70 -17.17 0.49
N VAL A 169 -5.46 -16.21 -0.06
CA VAL A 169 -5.83 -15.01 0.70
C VAL A 169 -6.78 -15.41 1.82
N GLN A 170 -6.56 -14.87 3.01
CA GLN A 170 -7.39 -15.05 4.20
C GLN A 170 -7.84 -13.68 4.72
N ALA A 171 -8.78 -13.68 5.65
CA ALA A 171 -9.40 -12.49 6.19
C ALA A 171 -9.51 -12.60 7.71
N VAL A 172 -9.25 -11.50 8.40
CA VAL A 172 -9.44 -11.39 9.86
C VAL A 172 -10.06 -10.05 10.24
N ALA A 173 -10.83 -10.02 11.31
CA ALA A 173 -11.29 -8.81 11.97
C ALA A 173 -10.40 -8.50 13.18
N VAL A 174 -10.02 -7.23 13.34
CA VAL A 174 -9.21 -6.72 14.45
C VAL A 174 -9.95 -5.60 15.14
N ARG A 175 -10.02 -5.65 16.48
CA ARG A 175 -10.62 -4.58 17.28
C ARG A 175 -9.53 -3.62 17.74
N VAL A 176 -9.67 -2.34 17.38
CA VAL A 176 -8.70 -1.28 17.67
C VAL A 176 -9.40 -0.14 18.37
N GLN A 177 -8.86 0.29 19.51
CA GLN A 177 -9.25 1.53 20.15
C GLN A 177 -8.33 2.65 19.69
N VAL A 178 -8.89 3.81 19.33
CA VAL A 178 -8.13 5.00 18.95
C VAL A 178 -8.47 6.14 19.90
N SER A 179 -7.52 6.51 20.74
CA SER A 179 -7.68 7.57 21.73
C SER A 179 -7.80 8.95 21.06
N PRO A 180 -8.43 9.95 21.72
CA PRO A 180 -8.58 11.31 21.17
C PRO A 180 -7.27 12.03 20.87
N ASP A 181 -6.16 11.60 21.45
CA ASP A 181 -4.80 12.09 21.21
C ASP A 181 -4.10 11.40 20.03
N GLY A 182 -4.77 10.44 19.37
CA GLY A 182 -4.26 9.65 18.25
C GLY A 182 -3.55 8.36 18.66
N GLY A 183 -3.46 8.04 19.95
CA GLY A 183 -2.91 6.77 20.42
C GLY A 183 -3.76 5.58 19.98
N THR A 184 -3.15 4.46 19.56
CA THR A 184 -3.89 3.27 19.09
C THR A 184 -3.55 2.05 19.94
N THR A 185 -4.55 1.25 20.30
CA THR A 185 -4.39 0.01 21.09
C THR A 185 -5.22 -1.11 20.47
N VAL A 186 -4.64 -2.32 20.37
CA VAL A 186 -5.35 -3.49 19.88
C VAL A 186 -6.02 -4.18 21.07
N LEU A 187 -7.33 -4.42 20.96
CA LEU A 187 -8.15 -4.89 22.08
C LEU A 187 -8.19 -6.42 22.18
N ASP A 188 -8.00 -7.12 21.07
CA ASP A 188 -8.10 -8.58 21.01
C ASP A 188 -7.21 -9.18 19.91
N ILE A 189 -7.07 -10.50 19.92
CA ILE A 189 -6.41 -11.23 18.82
C ILE A 189 -7.27 -11.17 17.54
N PRO A 190 -6.68 -11.37 16.35
CA PRO A 190 -7.43 -11.34 15.10
C PRO A 190 -8.46 -12.48 15.05
N GLU A 191 -9.71 -12.13 14.73
CA GLU A 191 -10.81 -13.09 14.58
C GLU A 191 -10.93 -13.50 13.11
N PRO A 192 -10.90 -14.80 12.74
CA PRO A 192 -11.09 -15.22 11.35
C PRO A 192 -12.42 -14.75 10.77
N LEU A 193 -12.39 -14.29 9.51
CA LEU A 193 -13.54 -13.79 8.77
C LEU A 193 -13.54 -14.38 7.35
N GLU A 194 -14.72 -14.53 6.76
CA GLU A 194 -14.85 -14.86 5.34
C GLU A 194 -14.56 -13.64 4.46
N LEU A 195 -13.82 -13.85 3.37
CA LEU A 195 -13.65 -12.79 2.37
C LEU A 195 -15.00 -12.50 1.70
N PRO A 196 -15.31 -11.22 1.41
CA PRO A 196 -16.50 -10.89 0.65
C PRO A 196 -16.42 -11.53 -0.75
N ASP A 197 -17.55 -12.02 -1.25
CA ASP A 197 -17.64 -12.48 -2.62
C ASP A 197 -17.28 -11.31 -3.57
N PRO A 198 -16.42 -11.56 -4.58
CA PRO A 198 -16.15 -10.55 -5.57
C PRO A 198 -17.47 -10.18 -6.26
N PRO A 199 -17.68 -8.89 -6.58
CA PRO A 199 -18.85 -8.50 -7.35
C PRO A 199 -18.85 -9.26 -8.68
N PRO A 200 -20.02 -9.65 -9.22
CA PRO A 200 -20.08 -10.32 -10.49
C PRO A 200 -19.41 -9.45 -11.56
N VAL A 201 -18.41 -10.02 -12.24
CA VAL A 201 -17.76 -9.36 -13.37
C VAL A 201 -18.72 -9.42 -14.55
N ILE A 202 -19.35 -8.29 -14.85
CA ILE A 202 -20.09 -8.11 -16.10
C ILE A 202 -19.07 -7.72 -17.16
N SER A 203 -18.52 -8.70 -17.88
CA SER A 203 -17.73 -8.42 -19.07
C SER A 203 -18.68 -7.94 -20.18
N PRO A 204 -18.52 -6.73 -20.74
CA PRO A 204 -19.27 -6.36 -21.93
C PRO A 204 -18.90 -7.32 -23.07
N ASP A 205 -19.83 -7.53 -24.01
CA ASP A 205 -19.52 -8.29 -25.22
C ASP A 205 -18.33 -7.63 -25.94
N PRO A 206 -17.33 -8.40 -26.41
CA PRO A 206 -16.16 -7.85 -27.05
C PRO A 206 -16.57 -7.12 -28.35
N GLU A 207 -16.34 -5.80 -28.39
CA GLU A 207 -16.50 -5.01 -29.62
C GLU A 207 -15.26 -5.26 -30.51
N PRO A 208 -15.44 -5.55 -31.81
CA PRO A 208 -14.30 -5.77 -32.71
C PRO A 208 -13.47 -4.49 -32.82
N ILE A 209 -12.19 -4.58 -32.51
CA ILE A 209 -11.25 -3.45 -32.54
C ILE A 209 -11.00 -3.05 -34.00
N PRO A 210 -11.23 -1.79 -34.40
CA PRO A 210 -10.90 -1.32 -35.74
C PRO A 210 -9.40 -1.48 -36.05
N TYR A 211 -9.07 -1.89 -37.27
CA TYR A 211 -7.67 -2.13 -37.67
C TYR A 211 -6.77 -0.91 -37.43
N ALA A 212 -7.25 0.31 -37.74
CA ALA A 212 -6.48 1.54 -37.51
C ALA A 212 -6.15 1.76 -36.02
N VAL A 213 -7.11 1.45 -35.14
CA VAL A 213 -6.93 1.53 -33.69
C VAL A 213 -5.91 0.50 -33.22
N ALA A 214 -5.99 -0.73 -33.72
CA ALA A 214 -5.04 -1.80 -33.39
C ALA A 214 -3.60 -1.42 -33.80
N VAL A 215 -3.42 -0.88 -35.01
CA VAL A 215 -2.11 -0.42 -35.51
C VAL A 215 -1.56 0.70 -34.63
N ALA A 216 -2.36 1.73 -34.36
CA ALA A 216 -1.95 2.85 -33.51
C ALA A 216 -1.61 2.41 -32.08
N ALA A 217 -2.32 1.41 -31.55
CA ALA A 217 -2.05 0.86 -30.24
C ALA A 217 -0.70 0.10 -30.20
N ILE A 218 -0.41 -0.72 -31.22
CA ILE A 218 0.86 -1.46 -31.36
C ILE A 218 2.03 -0.48 -31.52
N GLU A 219 1.88 0.55 -32.36
CA GLU A 219 2.91 1.57 -32.55
C GLU A 219 3.24 2.28 -31.23
N ARG A 220 2.21 2.66 -30.46
CA ARG A 220 2.40 3.29 -29.15
C ARG A 220 2.99 2.32 -28.12
N ALA A 221 2.61 1.05 -28.13
CA ALA A 221 3.17 0.02 -27.26
C ALA A 221 4.67 -0.24 -27.54
N SER A 222 5.09 -0.12 -28.81
CA SER A 222 6.49 -0.31 -29.23
C SER A 222 7.47 0.67 -28.58
N ALA A 223 6.99 1.79 -28.03
CA ALA A 223 7.82 2.72 -27.28
C ALA A 223 8.26 2.19 -25.91
N PHE A 224 7.59 1.15 -25.38
CA PHE A 224 7.80 0.63 -24.04
C PHE A 224 8.42 -0.78 -24.02
N GLY A 225 8.42 -1.48 -25.15
CA GLY A 225 8.91 -2.84 -25.27
C GLY A 225 8.51 -3.47 -26.60
N GLU A 226 8.80 -4.76 -26.79
CA GLU A 226 8.32 -5.53 -27.94
C GLU A 226 6.84 -5.89 -27.74
N PRO A 227 5.91 -5.37 -28.54
CA PRO A 227 4.49 -5.65 -28.37
C PRO A 227 4.12 -7.05 -28.88
N GLY A 228 3.31 -7.76 -28.10
CA GLY A 228 2.69 -9.03 -28.48
C GLY A 228 1.29 -8.85 -29.09
N GLU A 229 0.51 -9.93 -29.08
CA GLU A 229 -0.86 -9.94 -29.59
C GLU A 229 -1.81 -9.16 -28.66
N ILE A 230 -2.71 -8.37 -29.24
CA ILE A 230 -3.73 -7.64 -28.48
C ILE A 230 -4.62 -8.64 -27.73
N ILE A 231 -4.67 -8.51 -26.41
CA ILE A 231 -5.46 -9.40 -25.54
C ILE A 231 -6.92 -8.95 -25.51
N GLU A 232 -7.14 -7.64 -25.45
CA GLU A 232 -8.45 -7.06 -25.20
C GLU A 232 -8.54 -5.63 -25.70
N GLY A 233 -9.74 -5.20 -26.09
CA GLY A 233 -10.03 -3.82 -26.44
C GLY A 233 -11.41 -3.42 -25.98
N HIS A 234 -11.48 -2.34 -25.21
CA HIS A 234 -12.73 -1.78 -24.72
C HIS A 234 -12.91 -0.37 -25.23
N ARG A 235 -14.10 -0.08 -25.73
CA ARG A 235 -14.46 1.29 -26.07
C ARG A 235 -15.04 1.99 -24.86
N ARG A 236 -14.50 3.18 -24.57
CA ARG A 236 -15.04 4.09 -23.57
C ARG A 236 -15.23 5.47 -24.22
N ASN A 237 -16.48 5.81 -24.50
CA ASN A 237 -16.84 7.01 -25.28
C ASN A 237 -16.20 6.99 -26.67
N ASP A 238 -15.35 7.98 -26.98
CA ASP A 238 -14.61 8.14 -28.24
C ASP A 238 -13.16 7.64 -28.17
N THR A 239 -12.78 6.95 -27.09
CA THR A 239 -11.42 6.40 -26.91
C THR A 239 -11.50 4.88 -26.77
N TRP A 240 -10.52 4.22 -27.38
CA TRP A 240 -10.26 2.80 -27.22
C TRP A 240 -9.21 2.57 -26.13
N LEU A 241 -9.49 1.65 -25.23
CA LEU A 241 -8.59 1.12 -24.22
C LEU A 241 -8.15 -0.27 -24.67
N ILE A 242 -6.93 -0.39 -25.16
CA ILE A 242 -6.38 -1.63 -25.73
C ILE A 242 -5.33 -2.21 -24.78
N THR A 243 -5.50 -3.46 -24.38
CA THR A 243 -4.53 -4.18 -23.55
C THR A 243 -3.61 -5.01 -24.45
N ILE A 244 -2.31 -4.68 -24.43
CA ILE A 244 -1.27 -5.35 -25.23
C ILE A 244 -0.16 -5.82 -24.28
N PRO A 245 0.23 -7.11 -24.28
CA PRO A 245 1.40 -7.55 -23.55
C PRO A 245 2.64 -6.97 -24.22
N ILE A 246 3.56 -6.40 -23.46
CA ILE A 246 4.87 -6.00 -23.96
C ILE A 246 5.95 -6.79 -23.25
N THR A 247 7.04 -7.09 -23.97
CA THR A 247 8.27 -7.61 -23.37
C THR A 247 9.26 -6.46 -23.28
N ASP A 248 9.72 -6.17 -22.07
CA ASP A 248 10.67 -5.09 -21.84
C ASP A 248 12.11 -5.48 -22.24
N PRO A 249 13.08 -4.56 -22.18
CA PRO A 249 14.48 -4.87 -22.47
C PRO A 249 15.11 -5.94 -21.57
N THR A 250 14.52 -6.25 -20.41
CA THR A 250 14.99 -7.31 -19.50
C THR A 250 14.38 -8.69 -19.81
N GLY A 251 13.47 -8.78 -20.79
CA GLY A 251 12.75 -10.00 -21.13
C GLY A 251 11.54 -10.27 -20.24
N THR A 252 11.12 -9.31 -19.42
CA THR A 252 9.98 -9.44 -18.52
C THR A 252 8.69 -9.03 -19.24
N PRO A 253 7.69 -9.92 -19.34
CA PRO A 253 6.41 -9.58 -19.93
C PRO A 253 5.49 -8.86 -18.93
N TRP A 254 4.78 -7.82 -19.37
CA TRP A 254 3.68 -7.24 -18.61
C TRP A 254 2.59 -6.65 -19.52
N PRO A 255 1.33 -6.59 -19.04
CA PRO A 255 0.25 -5.96 -19.79
C PRO A 255 0.44 -4.43 -19.81
N LEU A 256 0.34 -3.84 -21.00
CA LEU A 256 0.29 -2.40 -21.21
C LEU A 256 -1.12 -2.01 -21.66
N LEU A 257 -1.73 -1.05 -20.95
CA LEU A 257 -2.98 -0.43 -21.37
C LEU A 257 -2.67 0.80 -22.23
N VAL A 258 -3.12 0.79 -23.48
CA VAL A 258 -2.93 1.88 -24.44
C VAL A 258 -4.26 2.55 -24.74
N THR A 259 -4.29 3.88 -24.62
CA THR A 259 -5.42 4.71 -25.05
C THR A 259 -5.22 5.17 -26.50
N VAL A 260 -6.22 4.95 -27.36
CA VAL A 260 -6.23 5.40 -28.76
C VAL A 260 -7.54 6.14 -29.02
N ASP A 261 -7.46 7.41 -29.38
CA ASP A 261 -8.65 8.18 -29.76
C ASP A 261 -9.19 7.73 -31.12
N ARG A 262 -10.51 7.90 -31.29
CA ARG A 262 -11.17 7.66 -32.56
C ARG A 262 -10.93 8.86 -33.48
N ASP A 263 -10.27 8.63 -34.60
CA ASP A 263 -10.29 9.55 -35.76
C ASP A 263 -11.68 9.61 -36.42
#